data_AF-A0A942B7W2-F1
#
_entry.id   AF-A0A942B7W2-F1
#
_cell.length_a   1.000
_cell.length_b   1.000
_cell.length_c   1.000
_cell.angle_alpha   90.00
_cell.angle_beta   90.00
_cell.angle_gamma   90.00
#
_symmetry.space_group_name_H-M   'P 1'
#
loop_
_entity.id
_entity.type
_entity.pdbx_description
1 polymer ?
#
loop_
_entity_poly.entity_id
_entity_poly.type
_entity_poly.pdbx_seq_one_letter_code
_entity_poly.pdbx_strand_id
1 'polypeptide(L)'
;MSLKVIKKFGHIQKISRPMKLRKQGVPPSGPIDPFTPEIVRAALLHDSDSNIVEVMGTIVFEARRPMTVAWMTPQGGFVRYLRKFEKIRVTCVGEFAGYLGFTPRMLPDRNLEGLFPPVHQLRYLPLEARETFHIKSTLNLSREGFRFDSDFPTGAEPGASEPACQGLIQQTPSGQIIVLGPDGPVTGGYRKLGVIIRADWPYLASMNYFEEYELVPVNHLIARHAYEETLVELHKRTQILRVLQANGDSMDAYRQLL
;
A
#
# COMPACT_ATOMS: atom_id res chain seq x y z
N MET A 1 -19.36 6.91 15.84
CA MET A 1 -17.98 6.68 15.38
C MET A 1 -17.00 7.02 16.47
N SER A 2 -15.98 6.19 16.69
CA SER A 2 -15.00 6.33 17.78
C SER A 2 -13.96 7.41 17.46
N LEU A 3 -13.53 7.51 16.21
CA LEU A 3 -12.70 8.61 15.70
C LEU A 3 -13.55 9.58 14.88
N LYS A 4 -13.36 10.89 15.09
CA LYS A 4 -13.97 11.95 14.27
C LYS A 4 -12.88 12.63 13.44
N VAL A 5 -13.12 12.81 12.15
CA VAL A 5 -12.27 13.65 11.29
C VAL A 5 -12.52 15.12 11.63
N ILE A 6 -11.45 15.85 11.94
CA ILE A 6 -11.49 17.29 12.26
C ILE A 6 -10.93 18.13 11.12
N LYS A 7 -9.86 17.66 10.46
CA LYS A 7 -9.29 18.29 9.26
C LYS A 7 -8.92 17.19 8.27
N LYS A 8 -9.16 17.44 6.98
CA LYS A 8 -8.88 16.50 5.90
C LYS A 8 -8.25 17.25 4.73
N PHE A 9 -7.00 16.90 4.43
CA PHE A 9 -6.27 17.33 3.23
C PHE A 9 -5.82 16.07 2.48
N GLY A 10 -6.70 15.55 1.61
CA GLY A 10 -6.50 14.30 0.90
C GLY A 10 -7.71 13.36 1.00
N HIS A 11 -7.49 12.04 0.91
CA HIS A 11 -8.55 11.04 0.82
C HIS A 11 -8.51 10.04 1.97
N ILE A 12 -9.69 9.50 2.32
CA ILE A 12 -9.83 8.38 3.27
C ILE A 12 -10.68 7.34 2.57
N GLN A 13 -10.25 6.10 2.58
CA GLN A 13 -11.01 4.97 2.06
C GLN A 13 -11.13 3.91 3.16
N LYS A 14 -12.36 3.41 3.38
CA LYS A 14 -12.52 2.21 4.21
C LYS A 14 -11.99 1.02 3.43
N ILE A 15 -11.11 0.25 4.05
CA ILE A 15 -10.58 -0.96 3.43
C ILE A 15 -11.60 -2.07 3.65
N SER A 16 -12.19 -2.54 2.55
CA SER A 16 -13.00 -3.74 2.50
C SER A 16 -12.22 -4.87 1.85
N ARG A 17 -12.67 -6.12 2.08
CA ARG A 17 -12.17 -7.25 1.30
C ARG A 17 -12.44 -7.01 -0.19
N PRO A 18 -11.52 -7.39 -1.09
CA PRO A 18 -11.71 -7.24 -2.52
C PRO A 18 -13.03 -7.87 -3.00
N MET A 19 -13.82 -7.13 -3.77
CA MET A 19 -15.04 -7.68 -4.35
C MET A 19 -14.72 -8.64 -5.50
N LYS A 20 -15.34 -9.83 -5.50
CA LYS A 20 -15.21 -10.82 -6.58
C LYS A 20 -16.19 -10.53 -7.74
N LEU A 21 -16.32 -9.27 -8.13
CA LEU A 21 -17.29 -8.80 -9.13
C LEU A 21 -16.63 -8.25 -10.42
N ARG A 22 -15.34 -8.58 -10.65
CA ARG A 22 -14.61 -8.13 -11.86
C ARG A 22 -15.29 -8.47 -13.18
N LYS A 23 -15.95 -9.64 -13.26
CA LYS A 23 -16.71 -10.06 -14.44
C LYS A 23 -17.92 -9.16 -14.74
N GLN A 24 -18.33 -8.31 -13.79
CA GLN A 24 -19.44 -7.37 -13.91
C GLN A 24 -18.96 -5.92 -14.06
N GLY A 25 -17.68 -5.70 -14.38
CA GLY A 25 -17.14 -4.34 -14.51
C GLY A 25 -16.65 -3.71 -13.21
N VAL A 26 -16.77 -4.41 -12.07
CA VAL A 26 -16.48 -3.82 -10.75
C VAL A 26 -15.04 -4.12 -10.34
N PRO A 27 -14.21 -3.09 -10.06
CA PRO A 27 -12.84 -3.30 -9.61
C PRO A 27 -12.80 -4.03 -8.25
N PRO A 28 -11.67 -4.68 -7.92
CA PRO A 28 -11.55 -5.34 -6.63
C PRO A 28 -11.69 -4.35 -5.47
N SER A 29 -11.23 -3.10 -5.67
CA SER A 29 -10.97 -2.14 -4.60
C SER A 29 -10.07 -2.76 -3.52
N GLY A 30 -10.14 -2.24 -2.29
CA GLY A 30 -9.27 -2.65 -1.19
C GLY A 30 -8.02 -1.78 -1.08
N PRO A 31 -7.01 -2.23 -0.31
CA PRO A 31 -5.82 -1.43 -0.07
C PRO A 31 -4.91 -1.44 -1.29
N ILE A 32 -4.16 -0.35 -1.50
CA ILE A 32 -3.12 -0.29 -2.53
C ILE A 32 -2.03 -1.34 -2.25
N ASP A 33 -1.62 -1.42 -0.98
CA ASP A 33 -0.71 -2.42 -0.45
C ASP A 33 -1.45 -3.33 0.56
N PRO A 34 -1.60 -4.63 0.28
CA PRO A 34 -2.29 -5.56 1.17
C PRO A 34 -1.48 -5.97 2.40
N PHE A 35 -0.19 -5.66 2.50
CA PHE A 35 0.67 -6.15 3.58
C PHE A 35 0.70 -5.21 4.79
N THR A 36 0.90 -3.90 4.58
CA THR A 36 0.95 -2.92 5.69
C THR A 36 -0.30 -2.92 6.59
N PRO A 37 -1.54 -3.03 6.05
CA PRO A 37 -2.74 -3.16 6.89
C PRO A 37 -2.68 -4.34 7.86
N GLU A 38 -2.07 -5.47 7.49
CA GLU A 38 -2.00 -6.65 8.36
C GLU A 38 -1.10 -6.41 9.57
N ILE A 39 -0.05 -5.59 9.42
CA ILE A 39 0.78 -5.13 10.54
C ILE A 39 -0.04 -4.26 11.49
N VAL A 40 -0.84 -3.33 10.94
CA VAL A 40 -1.76 -2.49 11.73
C VAL A 40 -2.78 -3.37 12.49
N ARG A 41 -3.32 -4.42 11.87
CA ARG A 41 -4.22 -5.37 12.55
C ARG A 41 -3.53 -6.06 13.72
N ALA A 42 -2.33 -6.58 13.49
CA ALA A 42 -1.53 -7.27 14.50
C ALA A 42 -1.18 -6.33 15.67
N ALA A 43 -0.74 -5.11 15.37
CA ALA A 43 -0.36 -4.09 16.36
C ALA A 43 -1.53 -3.65 17.25
N LEU A 44 -2.77 -3.85 16.80
CA LEU A 44 -3.98 -3.52 17.55
C LEU A 44 -4.70 -4.76 18.13
N LEU A 45 -4.09 -5.94 18.02
CA LEU A 45 -4.66 -7.23 18.45
C LEU A 45 -6.06 -7.49 17.86
N HIS A 46 -6.28 -7.11 16.61
CA HIS A 46 -7.51 -7.41 15.89
C HIS A 46 -7.43 -8.72 15.12
N ASP A 47 -8.60 -9.32 14.94
CA ASP A 47 -8.86 -10.30 13.91
C ASP A 47 -9.14 -9.62 12.55
N SER A 48 -9.10 -10.40 11.47
CA SER A 48 -9.02 -9.96 10.07
C SER A 48 -10.10 -8.97 9.54
N ASP A 49 -11.13 -8.65 10.34
CA ASP A 49 -12.26 -7.79 9.95
C ASP A 49 -12.25 -6.40 10.61
N SER A 50 -11.10 -5.94 11.09
CA SER A 50 -10.98 -4.63 11.73
C SER A 50 -11.22 -3.43 10.81
N ASN A 51 -11.70 -2.34 11.44
CA ASN A 51 -11.94 -1.04 10.81
C ASN A 51 -10.62 -0.31 10.55
N ILE A 52 -9.90 -0.73 9.51
CA ILE A 52 -8.76 0.01 8.98
C ILE A 52 -9.26 0.95 7.88
N VAL A 53 -8.76 2.16 7.91
CA VAL A 53 -8.92 3.13 6.84
C VAL A 53 -7.57 3.37 6.18
N GLU A 54 -7.57 3.39 4.85
CA GLU A 54 -6.46 3.90 4.06
C GLU A 54 -6.58 5.42 4.01
N VAL A 55 -5.48 6.11 4.23
CA VAL A 55 -5.35 7.57 4.24
C VAL A 55 -4.34 7.94 3.18
N MET A 56 -4.68 8.93 2.37
CA MET A 56 -3.79 9.53 1.38
C MET A 56 -3.73 11.03 1.69
N GLY A 57 -2.54 11.57 1.97
CA GLY A 57 -2.36 12.96 2.39
C GLY A 57 -2.32 13.16 3.92
N THR A 58 -2.82 14.29 4.41
CA THR A 58 -2.80 14.67 5.84
C THR A 58 -4.20 14.75 6.42
N ILE A 59 -4.41 14.05 7.54
CA ILE A 59 -5.71 14.02 8.21
C ILE A 59 -5.53 14.12 9.72
N VAL A 60 -6.39 14.92 10.34
CA VAL A 60 -6.44 15.06 11.80
C VAL A 60 -7.71 14.40 12.32
N PHE A 61 -7.53 13.42 13.19
CA PHE A 61 -8.60 12.73 13.89
C PHE A 61 -8.67 13.17 15.35
N GLU A 62 -9.86 13.15 15.92
CA GLU A 62 -10.12 13.33 17.34
C GLU A 62 -10.79 12.09 17.91
N ALA A 63 -10.26 11.58 19.02
CA ALA A 63 -10.85 10.47 19.75
C ALA A 63 -12.13 10.91 20.48
N ARG A 64 -13.28 10.30 20.20
CA ARG A 64 -14.55 10.60 20.89
C ARG A 64 -14.73 9.85 22.20
N ARG A 65 -13.85 8.89 22.47
CA ARG A 65 -13.72 8.09 23.69
C ARG A 65 -12.27 7.62 23.81
N PRO A 66 -11.81 7.15 24.97
CA PRO A 66 -10.47 6.57 25.05
C PRO A 66 -10.33 5.34 24.14
N MET A 67 -9.18 5.21 23.48
CA MET A 67 -8.87 4.10 22.56
C MET A 67 -7.39 4.07 22.22
N THR A 68 -6.89 2.92 21.75
CA THR A 68 -5.60 2.87 21.06
C THR A 68 -5.81 2.97 19.55
N VAL A 69 -4.93 3.73 18.89
CA VAL A 69 -4.83 3.80 17.43
C VAL A 69 -3.49 3.22 16.97
N ALA A 70 -3.47 2.67 15.76
CA ALA A 70 -2.23 2.32 15.08
C ALA A 70 -2.23 2.94 13.70
N TRP A 71 -1.18 3.69 13.40
CA TRP A 71 -0.93 4.33 12.13
C TRP A 71 0.32 3.71 11.52
N MET A 72 0.30 3.37 10.25
CA MET A 72 1.47 2.85 9.57
C MET A 72 1.45 3.14 8.07
N THR A 73 2.56 3.62 7.54
CA THR A 73 2.90 3.59 6.12
C THR A 73 3.84 2.40 5.87
N PRO A 74 4.10 2.00 4.61
CA PRO A 74 5.11 0.98 4.30
C PRO A 74 6.48 1.20 5.00
N GLN A 75 6.87 2.47 5.20
CA GLN A 75 8.17 2.83 5.80
C GLN A 75 8.15 2.93 7.33
N GLY A 76 6.99 3.04 7.96
CA GLY A 76 6.90 3.02 9.43
C GLY A 76 5.65 3.63 10.01
N GLY A 77 5.58 3.68 11.34
CA GLY A 77 4.37 4.07 12.03
C GLY A 77 4.47 4.06 13.54
N PHE A 78 3.32 4.02 14.19
CA PHE A 78 3.22 3.94 15.64
C PHE A 78 1.91 3.32 16.10
N VAL A 79 1.91 2.88 17.35
CA VAL A 79 0.74 2.60 18.17
C VAL A 79 0.68 3.64 19.28
N ARG A 80 -0.49 4.21 19.53
CA ARG A 80 -0.67 5.23 20.56
C ARG A 80 -2.03 5.12 21.23
N TYR A 81 -2.04 5.17 22.56
CA TYR A 81 -3.26 5.39 23.32
C TYR A 81 -3.68 6.86 23.28
N LEU A 82 -4.94 7.11 22.96
CA LEU A 82 -5.55 8.43 22.92
C LEU A 82 -6.62 8.55 24.01
N ARG A 83 -6.57 9.64 24.77
CA ARG A 83 -7.65 10.05 25.68
C ARG A 83 -8.82 10.62 24.89
N LYS A 84 -9.98 10.72 25.55
CA LYS A 84 -11.14 11.41 24.96
C LYS A 84 -10.77 12.86 24.61
N PHE A 85 -11.16 13.28 23.41
CA PHE A 85 -10.86 14.57 22.76
C PHE A 85 -9.39 14.82 22.39
N GLU A 86 -8.51 13.84 22.65
CA GLU A 86 -7.15 13.90 22.14
C GLU A 86 -7.17 13.79 20.62
N LYS A 87 -6.27 14.55 19.99
CA LYS A 87 -6.16 14.63 18.53
C LYS A 87 -4.90 13.96 18.07
N ILE A 88 -5.00 13.30 16.93
CA ILE A 88 -3.86 12.73 16.24
C ILE A 88 -3.84 13.21 14.80
N ARG A 89 -2.67 13.64 14.36
CA ARG A 89 -2.39 13.95 12.96
C ARG A 89 -1.68 12.75 12.37
N VAL A 90 -2.22 12.23 11.27
CA VAL A 90 -1.55 11.25 10.43
C VAL A 90 -1.28 11.87 9.08
N THR A 91 -0.09 11.63 8.56
CA THR A 91 0.33 12.18 7.27
C THR A 91 1.13 11.13 6.51
N CYS A 92 0.86 11.02 5.21
CA CYS A 92 1.71 10.33 4.26
C CYS A 92 2.65 11.39 3.64
N VAL A 93 3.70 11.79 4.36
CA VAL A 93 4.67 12.77 3.84
C VAL A 93 5.62 12.00 2.94
N GLY A 94 5.60 12.28 1.64
CA GLY A 94 6.46 11.58 0.69
C GLY A 94 6.10 10.10 0.47
N GLU A 95 4.87 9.74 0.82
CA GLU A 95 4.31 8.42 0.55
C GLU A 95 2.89 8.60 0.03
N PHE A 96 2.46 7.68 -0.82
CA PHE A 96 1.16 7.79 -1.46
C PHE A 96 0.01 7.37 -0.53
N ALA A 97 0.20 6.35 0.32
CA ALA A 97 -0.82 5.85 1.23
C ALA A 97 -0.27 5.36 2.58
N GLY A 98 -1.08 5.51 3.62
CA GLY A 98 -0.88 4.91 4.93
C GLY A 98 -2.19 4.41 5.54
N TYR A 99 -2.09 3.65 6.62
CA TYR A 99 -3.18 2.85 7.15
C TYR A 99 -3.41 3.14 8.62
N LEU A 100 -4.64 3.52 8.98
CA LEU A 100 -5.05 3.83 10.35
C LEU A 100 -6.10 2.82 10.82
N GLY A 101 -5.79 2.12 11.91
CA GLY A 101 -6.74 1.31 12.66
C GLY A 101 -6.94 1.85 14.09
N PHE A 102 -7.96 1.35 14.78
CA PHE A 102 -8.18 1.65 16.19
C PHE A 102 -8.90 0.52 16.93
N THR A 103 -8.64 0.43 18.23
CA THR A 103 -9.24 -0.54 19.15
C THR A 103 -9.69 0.14 20.45
N PRO A 104 -10.83 -0.25 21.06
CA PRO A 104 -11.18 0.23 22.40
C PRO A 104 -10.20 -0.23 23.49
N ARG A 105 -9.37 -1.25 23.23
CA ARG A 105 -8.39 -1.75 24.19
C ARG A 105 -7.33 -0.69 24.45
N MET A 106 -6.84 -0.64 25.69
CA MET A 106 -5.66 0.13 26.03
C MET A 106 -4.44 -0.77 25.78
N LEU A 107 -3.68 -0.44 24.75
CA LEU A 107 -2.41 -1.10 24.42
C LEU A 107 -1.26 -0.10 24.61
N PRO A 108 -0.05 -0.57 24.94
CA PRO A 108 1.10 0.30 25.14
C PRO A 108 1.48 1.04 23.85
N ASP A 109 2.01 2.25 24.04
CA ASP A 109 2.56 3.07 22.97
C ASP A 109 3.82 2.43 22.40
N ARG A 110 3.95 2.44 21.07
CA ARG A 110 5.08 1.82 20.36
C ARG A 110 5.39 2.53 19.06
N ASN A 111 6.66 2.55 18.68
CA ASN A 111 7.05 2.82 17.31
C ASN A 111 6.96 1.53 16.49
N LEU A 112 6.48 1.63 15.25
CA LEU A 112 6.43 0.54 14.29
C LEU A 112 7.47 0.82 13.21
N GLU A 113 8.51 -0.01 13.12
CA GLU A 113 9.43 0.11 11.99
C GLU A 113 8.78 -0.49 10.75
N GLY A 114 8.97 0.16 9.60
CA GLY A 114 8.51 -0.32 8.31
C GLY A 114 9.16 -1.65 7.93
N LEU A 115 8.39 -2.49 7.23
CA LEU A 115 8.93 -3.70 6.59
C LEU A 115 9.51 -3.41 5.21
N PHE A 116 9.13 -2.27 4.62
CA PHE A 116 9.38 -1.97 3.22
C PHE A 116 10.22 -0.70 3.15
N PRO A 117 11.55 -0.80 3.12
CA PRO A 117 12.40 0.37 2.96
C PRO A 117 12.11 1.05 1.61
N PRO A 118 12.34 2.36 1.48
CA PRO A 118 12.23 3.04 0.19
C PRO A 118 13.12 2.36 -0.86
N VAL A 119 12.59 2.17 -2.07
CA VAL A 119 13.33 1.66 -3.21
C VAL A 119 13.09 2.54 -4.43
N HIS A 120 14.10 2.67 -5.28
CA HIS A 120 14.01 3.31 -6.60
C HIS A 120 13.86 2.27 -7.72
N GLN A 121 13.70 0.99 -7.37
CA GLN A 121 13.60 -0.10 -8.33
C GLN A 121 12.35 -0.93 -8.03
N LEU A 122 11.53 -1.15 -9.06
CA LEU A 122 10.35 -2.00 -9.00
C LEU A 122 10.50 -3.18 -9.94
N ARG A 123 10.12 -4.36 -9.48
CA ARG A 123 10.15 -5.59 -10.28
C ARG A 123 8.82 -5.81 -10.98
N TYR A 124 8.88 -6.23 -12.24
CA TYR A 124 7.69 -6.55 -13.02
C TYR A 124 7.85 -7.84 -13.83
N LEU A 125 6.73 -8.52 -14.06
CA LEU A 125 6.64 -9.65 -14.98
C LEU A 125 6.34 -9.11 -16.39
N PRO A 126 7.28 -9.20 -17.34
CA PRO A 126 7.08 -8.67 -18.69
C PRO A 126 6.12 -9.53 -19.51
N LEU A 127 5.28 -8.88 -20.32
CA LEU A 127 4.41 -9.52 -21.32
C LEU A 127 5.05 -9.54 -22.71
N GLU A 128 5.76 -8.47 -23.08
CA GLU A 128 6.43 -8.33 -24.38
C GLU A 128 7.94 -8.14 -24.20
N ALA A 129 8.36 -7.00 -23.63
CA ALA A 129 9.76 -6.59 -23.52
C ALA A 129 10.36 -6.92 -22.15
N ARG A 130 11.50 -7.62 -22.15
CA ARG A 130 12.30 -7.95 -20.96
C ARG A 130 13.41 -6.93 -20.70
N GLU A 131 13.17 -5.68 -21.04
CA GLU A 131 14.16 -4.62 -20.85
C GLU A 131 13.82 -3.79 -19.64
N THR A 132 14.87 -3.39 -18.93
CA THR A 132 14.74 -2.42 -17.87
C THR A 132 14.46 -1.05 -18.46
N PHE A 133 13.55 -0.29 -17.86
CA PHE A 133 13.25 1.08 -18.29
C PHE A 133 12.96 2.01 -17.12
N HIS A 134 13.15 3.30 -17.37
CA HIS A 134 12.96 4.34 -16.37
C HIS A 134 11.59 4.99 -16.52
N ILE A 135 11.03 5.37 -15.37
CA ILE A 135 9.80 6.13 -15.27
C ILE A 135 10.00 7.27 -14.28
N LYS A 136 9.29 8.37 -14.48
CA LYS A 136 9.26 9.49 -13.54
C LYS A 136 7.85 9.74 -13.06
N SER A 137 7.66 9.73 -11.74
CA SER A 137 6.33 9.92 -11.16
C SER A 137 5.79 11.32 -11.41
N THR A 138 4.52 11.40 -11.77
CA THR A 138 3.82 12.67 -12.00
C THR A 138 2.92 13.01 -10.82
N LEU A 139 2.26 14.17 -10.83
CA LEU A 139 1.21 14.49 -9.86
C LEU A 139 -0.02 13.57 -9.95
N ASN A 140 -0.17 12.84 -11.05
CA ASN A 140 -1.32 11.97 -11.30
C ASN A 140 -1.10 10.56 -10.72
N LEU A 141 -0.89 10.50 -9.41
CA LEU A 141 -0.93 9.27 -8.64
C LEU A 141 -2.32 9.18 -8.00
N SER A 142 -3.09 8.14 -8.32
CA SER A 142 -4.44 7.92 -7.80
C SER A 142 -4.69 6.43 -7.53
N ARG A 143 -5.79 6.11 -6.84
CA ARG A 143 -6.20 4.71 -6.62
C ARG A 143 -6.64 4.00 -7.90
N GLU A 144 -6.99 4.75 -8.95
CA GLU A 144 -7.29 4.19 -10.27
C GLU A 144 -6.01 3.78 -11.00
N GLY A 145 -4.93 4.56 -10.81
CA GLY A 145 -3.62 4.25 -11.34
C GLY A 145 -2.59 5.33 -11.09
N PHE A 146 -1.34 4.94 -11.30
CA PHE A 146 -0.15 5.77 -11.13
C PHE A 146 0.38 6.12 -12.52
N ARG A 147 0.40 7.41 -12.85
CA ARG A 147 0.91 7.88 -14.14
C ARG A 147 2.35 8.34 -14.04
N PHE A 148 3.13 7.96 -15.03
CA PHE A 148 4.54 8.28 -15.12
C PHE A 148 4.90 8.81 -16.50
N ASP A 149 5.82 9.77 -16.51
CA ASP A 149 6.54 10.12 -17.72
C ASP A 149 7.59 9.05 -18.01
N SER A 150 7.84 8.79 -19.30
CA SER A 150 8.81 7.78 -19.74
C SER A 150 9.34 8.10 -21.13
N ASP A 151 10.43 7.45 -21.51
CA ASP A 151 11.06 7.61 -22.83
C ASP A 151 10.44 6.71 -23.91
N PHE A 152 9.32 6.06 -23.63
CA PHE A 152 8.63 5.26 -24.63
C PHE A 152 8.11 6.14 -25.79
N PRO A 153 8.17 5.65 -27.03
CA PRO A 153 7.71 6.41 -28.19
C PRO A 153 6.21 6.70 -28.11
N THR A 154 5.82 7.84 -28.69
CA THR A 154 4.42 8.19 -28.91
C THR A 154 3.85 7.39 -30.09
N GLY A 155 2.52 7.37 -30.20
CA GLY A 155 1.82 6.68 -31.29
C GLY A 155 1.60 5.19 -31.06
N ALA A 156 1.68 4.71 -29.81
CA ALA A 156 1.25 3.35 -29.49
C ALA A 156 -0.26 3.21 -29.75
N GLU A 157 -0.61 2.43 -30.78
CA GLU A 157 -1.99 2.18 -31.16
C GLU A 157 -2.71 1.34 -30.08
N PRO A 158 -3.88 1.79 -29.59
CA PRO A 158 -4.70 0.97 -28.71
C PRO A 158 -5.16 -0.31 -29.42
N GLY A 159 -5.05 -1.44 -28.73
CA GLY A 159 -5.59 -2.72 -29.16
C GLY A 159 -7.04 -2.94 -28.72
N ALA A 160 -7.51 -4.18 -28.91
CA ALA A 160 -8.79 -4.61 -28.39
C ALA A 160 -8.83 -4.48 -26.85
N SER A 161 -10.02 -4.19 -26.31
CA SER A 161 -10.19 -4.15 -24.85
C SER A 161 -10.03 -5.54 -24.26
N GLU A 162 -9.07 -5.69 -23.36
CA GLU A 162 -8.74 -6.97 -22.72
C GLU A 162 -8.82 -6.85 -21.19
N PRO A 163 -8.95 -7.99 -20.47
CA PRO A 163 -8.92 -7.99 -19.01
C PRO A 163 -7.67 -7.30 -18.46
N ALA A 164 -7.88 -6.51 -17.41
CA ALA A 164 -6.86 -5.77 -16.69
C ALA A 164 -6.84 -6.17 -15.21
N CYS A 165 -5.72 -5.90 -14.55
CA CYS A 165 -5.56 -6.15 -13.12
C CYS A 165 -4.69 -5.07 -12.48
N GLN A 166 -4.82 -4.91 -11.16
CA GLN A 166 -3.92 -4.07 -10.37
C GLN A 166 -2.47 -4.48 -10.59
N GLY A 167 -1.61 -3.48 -10.75
CA GLY A 167 -0.20 -3.65 -11.09
C GLY A 167 0.07 -3.77 -12.59
N LEU A 168 -0.95 -3.90 -13.45
CA LEU A 168 -0.74 -3.92 -14.90
C LEU A 168 -0.11 -2.60 -15.37
N ILE A 169 0.97 -2.72 -16.14
CA ILE A 169 1.72 -1.63 -16.73
C ILE A 169 1.22 -1.44 -18.16
N GLN A 170 0.70 -0.25 -18.46
CA GLN A 170 0.18 0.10 -19.77
C GLN A 170 0.91 1.32 -20.35
N GLN A 171 1.21 1.29 -21.64
CA GLN A 171 1.73 2.43 -22.40
C GLN A 171 0.55 3.15 -23.08
N THR A 172 0.42 4.46 -22.84
CA THR A 172 -0.57 5.30 -23.53
C THR A 172 -0.11 5.68 -24.94
N PRO A 173 -1.00 6.18 -25.81
CA PRO A 173 -0.60 6.74 -27.11
C PRO A 173 0.38 7.92 -27.00
N SER A 174 0.40 8.61 -25.86
CA SER A 174 1.35 9.70 -25.59
C SER A 174 2.73 9.23 -25.11
N GLY A 175 2.98 7.92 -25.04
CA GLY A 175 4.25 7.38 -24.52
C GLY A 175 4.36 7.39 -22.99
N GLN A 176 3.30 7.78 -22.26
CA GLN A 176 3.30 7.71 -20.80
C GLN A 176 3.01 6.29 -20.31
N ILE A 177 3.50 5.97 -19.11
CA ILE A 177 3.20 4.71 -18.45
C ILE A 177 2.10 4.91 -17.41
N ILE A 178 1.17 3.96 -17.36
CA ILE A 178 0.15 3.86 -16.31
C ILE A 178 0.30 2.51 -15.63
N VAL A 179 0.49 2.51 -14.31
CA VAL A 179 0.36 1.31 -13.48
C VAL A 179 -1.03 1.31 -12.86
N LEU A 180 -1.85 0.30 -13.15
CA LEU A 180 -3.23 0.25 -12.65
C LEU A 180 -3.28 0.04 -11.14
N GLY A 181 -4.09 0.85 -10.46
CA GLY A 181 -4.33 0.77 -9.02
C GLY A 181 -5.48 -0.17 -8.66
N PRO A 182 -5.82 -0.28 -7.35
CA PRO A 182 -6.91 -1.16 -6.88
C PRO A 182 -8.30 -0.75 -7.38
N ASP A 183 -8.51 0.53 -7.69
CA ASP A 183 -9.76 1.06 -8.26
C ASP A 183 -9.67 1.27 -9.78
N GLY A 184 -8.60 0.77 -10.42
CA GLY A 184 -8.40 0.87 -11.86
C GLY A 184 -9.45 0.08 -12.66
N PRO A 185 -9.62 0.39 -13.96
CA PRO A 185 -10.59 -0.29 -14.81
C PRO A 185 -10.29 -1.79 -14.91
N VAL A 186 -11.35 -2.61 -15.00
CA VAL A 186 -11.21 -4.07 -15.12
C VAL A 186 -10.86 -4.55 -16.53
N THR A 187 -10.95 -3.65 -17.51
CA THR A 187 -10.57 -3.87 -18.92
C THR A 187 -9.84 -2.64 -19.45
N GLY A 188 -8.94 -2.83 -20.41
CA GLY A 188 -8.26 -1.73 -21.09
C GLY A 188 -7.73 -2.14 -22.46
N GLY A 189 -7.62 -1.18 -23.37
CA GLY A 189 -7.10 -1.38 -24.72
C GLY A 189 -5.66 -0.87 -24.94
N TYR A 190 -5.06 -0.22 -23.94
CA TYR A 190 -3.68 0.24 -24.06
C TYR A 190 -2.69 -0.92 -24.08
N ARG A 191 -1.60 -0.73 -24.82
CA ARG A 191 -0.50 -1.70 -24.94
C ARG A 191 0.01 -2.10 -23.57
N LYS A 192 0.13 -3.40 -23.33
CA LYS A 192 0.49 -3.98 -22.03
C LYS A 192 1.97 -4.36 -22.02
N LEU A 193 2.73 -3.75 -21.12
CA LEU A 193 4.17 -4.03 -21.01
C LEU A 193 4.46 -5.17 -20.05
N GLY A 194 3.65 -5.31 -19.00
CA GLY A 194 3.86 -6.29 -17.95
C GLY A 194 3.02 -6.00 -16.71
N VAL A 195 3.32 -6.69 -15.60
CA VAL A 195 2.61 -6.50 -14.33
C VAL A 195 3.61 -6.36 -13.19
N ILE A 196 3.52 -5.30 -12.39
CA ILE A 196 4.30 -5.13 -11.16
C ILE A 196 4.02 -6.31 -10.23
N ILE A 197 5.08 -6.95 -9.75
CA ILE A 197 4.93 -8.10 -8.86
C ILE A 197 4.26 -7.68 -7.55
N ARG A 198 3.47 -8.57 -6.97
CA ARG A 198 2.71 -8.24 -5.76
C ARG A 198 3.61 -7.88 -4.57
N ALA A 199 4.80 -8.47 -4.49
CA ALA A 199 5.78 -8.17 -3.45
C ALA A 199 6.22 -6.68 -3.44
N ASP A 200 6.06 -5.98 -4.57
CA ASP A 200 6.53 -4.61 -4.76
C ASP A 200 5.39 -3.57 -4.66
N TRP A 201 4.16 -4.00 -4.37
CA TRP A 201 3.03 -3.10 -4.16
C TRP A 201 3.20 -2.13 -2.97
N PRO A 202 3.85 -2.51 -1.84
CA PRO A 202 4.23 -1.54 -0.80
C PRO A 202 5.02 -0.36 -1.34
N TYR A 203 5.93 -0.61 -2.27
CA TYR A 203 6.78 0.44 -2.83
C TYR A 203 5.99 1.38 -3.74
N LEU A 204 5.02 0.86 -4.51
CA LEU A 204 4.04 1.71 -5.22
C LEU A 204 3.23 2.58 -4.25
N ALA A 205 2.81 2.02 -3.11
CA ALA A 205 2.08 2.74 -2.08
C ALA A 205 2.92 3.80 -1.35
N SER A 206 4.25 3.72 -1.45
CA SER A 206 5.20 4.66 -0.83
C SER A 206 5.95 5.53 -1.85
N MET A 207 5.47 5.61 -3.09
CA MET A 207 6.11 6.45 -4.11
C MET A 207 6.00 7.94 -3.78
N ASN A 208 7.07 8.65 -4.13
CA ASN A 208 7.18 10.10 -4.07
C ASN A 208 6.79 10.72 -5.42
N TYR A 209 6.41 12.00 -5.41
CA TYR A 209 6.16 12.79 -6.61
C TYR A 209 7.47 13.26 -7.24
N PHE A 210 7.53 13.30 -8.57
CA PHE A 210 8.65 13.79 -9.37
C PHE A 210 9.97 13.03 -9.17
N GLU A 211 9.89 11.81 -8.62
CA GLU A 211 11.03 10.92 -8.43
C GLU A 211 11.14 9.94 -9.60
N GLU A 212 12.38 9.53 -9.85
CA GLU A 212 12.70 8.54 -10.88
C GLU A 212 12.76 7.13 -10.27
N TYR A 213 12.23 6.19 -11.03
CA TYR A 213 12.19 4.78 -10.68
C TYR A 213 12.57 3.94 -11.90
N GLU A 214 13.19 2.80 -11.62
CA GLU A 214 13.58 1.81 -12.61
C GLU A 214 12.64 0.60 -12.52
N LEU A 215 12.05 0.17 -13.65
CA LEU A 215 11.30 -1.08 -13.71
C LEU A 215 12.20 -2.19 -14.23
N VAL A 216 12.45 -3.19 -13.39
CA VAL A 216 13.29 -4.33 -13.70
C VAL A 216 12.45 -5.57 -14.02
N PRO A 217 12.66 -6.17 -15.19
CA PRO A 217 11.95 -7.38 -15.58
C PRO A 217 12.44 -8.57 -14.76
N VAL A 218 11.51 -9.36 -14.24
CA VAL A 218 11.77 -10.62 -13.56
C VAL A 218 10.98 -11.76 -14.19
N ASN A 219 11.37 -13.00 -13.90
CA ASN A 219 10.59 -14.18 -14.29
C ASN A 219 9.62 -14.58 -13.16
N HIS A 220 8.72 -15.53 -13.47
CA HIS A 220 7.71 -16.00 -12.52
C HIS A 220 8.33 -16.66 -11.27
N LEU A 221 9.49 -17.31 -11.38
CA LEU A 221 10.15 -17.94 -10.22
C LEU A 221 10.63 -16.88 -9.23
N ILE A 222 11.28 -15.82 -9.71
CA ILE A 222 11.73 -14.69 -8.88
C ILE A 222 10.53 -13.97 -8.27
N ALA A 223 9.48 -13.69 -9.05
CA ALA A 223 8.27 -13.04 -8.56
C ALA A 223 7.59 -13.84 -7.45
N ARG A 224 7.53 -15.16 -7.60
CA ARG A 224 6.96 -16.08 -6.60
C ARG A 224 7.81 -16.12 -5.34
N HIS A 225 9.13 -16.28 -5.47
CA HIS A 225 10.04 -16.30 -4.33
C HIS A 225 9.94 -15.01 -3.51
N ALA A 226 9.99 -13.86 -4.17
CA ALA A 226 9.85 -12.55 -3.52
C ALA A 226 8.53 -12.43 -2.75
N TYR A 227 7.42 -12.92 -3.33
CA TYR A 227 6.12 -12.93 -2.65
C TYR A 227 6.11 -13.86 -1.42
N GLU A 228 6.68 -15.05 -1.53
CA GLU A 228 6.79 -16.01 -0.43
C GLU A 228 7.66 -15.45 0.72
N GLU A 229 8.79 -14.81 0.40
CA GLU A 229 9.64 -14.12 1.38
C GLU A 229 8.88 -13.00 2.10
N THR A 230 8.13 -12.16 1.36
CA THR A 230 7.30 -11.12 1.96
C THR A 230 6.26 -11.71 2.91
N LEU A 231 5.63 -12.83 2.56
CA LEU A 231 4.66 -13.50 3.43
C LEU A 231 5.31 -14.06 4.70
N VAL A 232 6.48 -14.67 4.59
CA VAL A 232 7.24 -15.19 5.74
C VAL A 232 7.60 -14.05 6.68
N GLU A 233 8.13 -12.95 6.15
CA GLU A 233 8.54 -11.81 6.97
C GLU A 233 7.33 -11.11 7.62
N LEU A 234 6.25 -10.91 6.86
CA LEU A 234 5.00 -10.39 7.40
C LEU A 234 4.45 -11.29 8.52
N HIS A 235 4.48 -12.60 8.34
CA HIS A 235 4.04 -13.54 9.36
C HIS A 235 4.89 -13.42 10.64
N LYS A 236 6.22 -13.44 10.52
CA LYS A 236 7.13 -13.27 11.66
C LYS A 236 6.84 -11.96 12.40
N ARG A 237 6.77 -10.85 11.67
CA ARG A 237 6.54 -9.51 12.25
C ARG A 237 5.19 -9.42 12.95
N THR A 238 4.13 -9.94 12.33
CA THR A 238 2.77 -9.90 12.91
C THR A 238 2.67 -10.77 14.16
N GLN A 239 3.33 -11.93 14.22
CA GLN A 239 3.39 -12.76 15.43
C GLN A 239 4.12 -12.05 16.57
N ILE A 240 5.32 -11.52 16.30
CA ILE A 240 6.12 -10.78 17.29
C ILE A 240 5.32 -9.60 17.85
N LEU A 241 4.70 -8.79 16.98
CA LEU A 241 3.89 -7.65 17.41
C LEU A 241 2.70 -8.07 18.27
N ARG A 242 2.03 -9.18 17.95
CA ARG A 242 0.92 -9.69 18.78
C ARG A 242 1.39 -10.05 20.18
N VAL A 243 2.52 -10.75 20.30
CA VAL A 243 3.11 -11.13 21.60
C VAL A 243 3.48 -9.89 22.41
N LEU A 244 4.20 -8.94 21.80
CA LEU A 244 4.61 -7.71 22.50
C LEU A 244 3.43 -6.86 22.92
N GLN A 245 2.37 -6.79 22.10
CA GLN A 245 1.17 -6.05 22.46
C GLN A 245 0.31 -6.73 23.51
N ALA A 246 0.35 -8.07 23.58
CA ALA A 246 -0.33 -8.81 24.64
C ALA A 246 0.38 -8.68 25.99
N ASN A 247 1.72 -8.69 25.99
CA ASN A 247 2.51 -8.75 27.23
C ASN A 247 2.96 -7.40 27.77
N GLY A 248 2.99 -6.35 26.94
CA GLY A 248 3.51 -5.03 27.35
C GLY A 248 5.02 -4.86 27.21
N ASP A 249 5.76 -5.87 26.74
CA ASP A 249 7.23 -5.93 26.71
C ASP A 249 7.88 -5.09 25.59
N SER A 250 9.12 -4.63 25.71
CA SER A 250 9.81 -3.87 24.63
C SER A 250 10.32 -4.77 23.49
N MET A 251 10.47 -4.21 22.27
CA MET A 251 11.06 -4.92 21.11
C MET A 251 12.50 -5.40 21.37
N ASP A 252 13.25 -4.71 22.24
CA ASP A 252 14.65 -5.02 22.54
C ASP A 252 14.81 -6.35 23.28
N ALA A 253 13.81 -6.76 24.07
CA ALA A 253 13.82 -8.04 24.77
C ALA A 253 13.77 -9.24 23.80
N TYR A 254 13.19 -9.06 22.60
CA TYR A 254 13.01 -10.14 21.62
C TYR A 254 14.12 -10.19 20.56
N ARG A 255 14.80 -9.08 20.29
CA ARG A 255 16.01 -9.06 19.43
C ARG A 255 17.17 -9.89 20.00
N GLN A 256 17.13 -10.23 21.29
CA GLN A 256 18.10 -11.12 21.94
C GLN A 256 17.76 -12.61 21.79
N LEU A 257 16.58 -12.94 21.25
CA LEU A 257 16.07 -14.32 21.11
C LEU A 257 16.06 -14.84 19.67
N LEU A 258 16.48 -14.03 18.71
CA LEU A 258 16.67 -14.37 17.29
C LEU A 258 18.15 -14.27 16.92
#